data_AF-A0A327HT02-F1
#
_entry.id   AF-A0A327HT02-F1
#
_cell.length_a   1.000
_cell.length_b   1.000
_cell.length_c   1.000
_cell.angle_alpha   90.00
_cell.angle_beta   90.00
_cell.angle_gamma   90.00
#
_symmetry.space_group_name_H-M   'P 1'
#
loop_
_entity.id
_entity.type
_entity.pdbx_description
1 polymer ?
#
loop_
_entity_poly.entity_id
_entity_poly.type
_entity_poly.pdbx_seq_one_letter_code
_entity_poly.pdbx_strand_id
1 'polypeptide(L)'
;MKTELIKEKYNKYGLTPDDIFKHQHYIIITRSGIDKIQAIENIRIKYESIKCEPNFAAVKATAIKDELIIETFGSALKGDFKNGNCNTFYVLEMSEKRAMSRAVLKLTGFYELGVFGEDESEDFKRK
;
A
#
# COMPACT_ATOMS: atom_id res chain seq x y z
N MET A 1 -15.90 17.10 6.37
CA MET A 1 -14.43 17.25 6.49
C MET A 1 -13.67 16.04 5.95
N LYS A 2 -13.46 14.92 6.68
CA LYS A 2 -12.66 13.78 6.15
C LYS A 2 -13.20 13.21 4.83
N THR A 3 -14.51 13.00 4.73
CA THR A 3 -15.15 12.45 3.51
C THR A 3 -15.03 13.37 2.30
N GLU A 4 -15.02 14.69 2.49
CA GLU A 4 -14.88 15.67 1.40
C GLU A 4 -13.46 15.66 0.85
N LEU A 5 -12.45 15.70 1.74
CA LEU A 5 -11.04 15.59 1.37
C LEU A 5 -10.74 14.28 0.62
N ILE A 6 -11.37 13.17 1.03
CA ILE A 6 -11.26 11.88 0.33
C ILE A 6 -11.83 11.99 -1.10
N LYS A 7 -13.02 12.59 -1.28
CA LYS A 7 -13.62 12.79 -2.61
C LYS A 7 -12.77 13.69 -3.50
N GLU A 8 -12.18 14.75 -2.95
CA GLU A 8 -11.26 15.62 -3.69
C GLU A 8 -10.06 14.84 -4.21
N LYS A 9 -9.46 13.98 -3.38
CA LYS A 9 -8.35 13.12 -3.82
C LYS A 9 -8.79 12.11 -4.89
N TYR A 10 -9.99 11.55 -4.81
CA TYR A 10 -10.50 10.62 -5.83
C TYR A 10 -10.62 11.30 -7.19
N ASN A 11 -11.16 12.52 -7.21
CA ASN A 11 -11.25 13.31 -8.42
C ASN A 11 -9.86 13.69 -8.94
N LYS A 12 -8.97 14.13 -8.06
CA LYS A 12 -7.58 14.49 -8.42
C LYS A 12 -6.83 13.34 -9.10
N TYR A 13 -6.99 12.12 -8.59
CA TYR A 13 -6.28 10.94 -9.10
C TYR A 13 -7.09 10.11 -10.10
N GLY A 14 -8.28 10.56 -10.50
CA GLY A 14 -9.14 9.85 -11.43
C GLY A 14 -9.52 8.43 -10.96
N LEU A 15 -9.69 8.24 -9.66
CA LEU A 15 -10.04 6.93 -9.09
C LEU A 15 -11.51 6.61 -9.39
N THR A 16 -11.75 5.44 -9.95
CA THR A 16 -13.10 4.95 -10.27
C THR A 16 -13.64 4.08 -9.13
N PRO A 17 -14.94 3.72 -9.14
CA PRO A 17 -15.50 2.76 -8.19
C PRO A 17 -14.83 1.39 -8.19
N ASP A 18 -14.07 1.03 -9.24
CA ASP A 18 -13.30 -0.21 -9.28
C ASP A 18 -11.97 -0.11 -8.53
N ASP A 19 -11.46 1.11 -8.35
CA ASP A 19 -10.19 1.33 -7.66
C ASP A 19 -10.36 1.36 -6.13
N ILE A 20 -11.59 1.47 -5.62
CA ILE A 20 -11.88 1.75 -4.21
C ILE A 20 -13.03 0.88 -3.73
N PHE A 21 -12.92 0.34 -2.52
CA PHE A 21 -14.04 -0.32 -1.84
C PHE A 21 -14.00 -0.10 -0.34
N LYS A 22 -15.14 -0.33 0.33
CA LYS A 22 -15.23 -0.28 1.78
C LYS A 22 -14.98 -1.67 2.35
N HIS A 23 -14.17 -1.76 3.41
CA HIS A 23 -13.93 -2.99 4.15
C HIS A 23 -14.00 -2.70 5.65
N GLN A 24 -15.01 -3.25 6.33
CA GLN A 24 -15.28 -2.98 7.76
C GLN A 24 -15.33 -1.47 8.05
N HIS A 25 -14.40 -0.95 8.86
CA HIS A 25 -14.30 0.46 9.23
C HIS A 25 -13.36 1.27 8.32
N TYR A 26 -12.78 0.64 7.31
CA TYR A 26 -11.75 1.21 6.45
C TYR A 26 -12.24 1.42 5.03
N ILE A 27 -11.64 2.41 4.37
CA ILE A 27 -11.72 2.56 2.93
C ILE A 27 -10.41 2.03 2.36
N ILE A 28 -10.54 1.13 1.39
CA ILE A 28 -9.42 0.43 0.77
C ILE A 28 -9.27 0.91 -0.67
N ILE A 29 -8.05 1.24 -1.06
CA ILE A 29 -7.66 1.46 -2.45
C ILE A 29 -6.99 0.18 -2.97
N THR A 30 -7.49 -0.32 -4.10
CA THR A 30 -6.93 -1.47 -4.81
C THR A 30 -5.49 -1.24 -5.23
N ARG A 31 -4.80 -2.33 -5.58
CA ARG A 31 -3.45 -2.23 -6.14
C ARG A 31 -3.39 -1.32 -7.37
N SER A 32 -4.33 -1.48 -8.31
CA SER A 32 -4.39 -0.66 -9.52
C SER A 32 -4.64 0.82 -9.21
N GLY A 33 -5.46 1.12 -8.21
CA GLY A 33 -5.68 2.49 -7.74
C GLY A 33 -4.40 3.13 -7.18
N ILE A 34 -3.61 2.36 -6.42
CA ILE A 34 -2.31 2.82 -5.89
C ILE A 34 -1.32 3.06 -7.04
N ASP A 35 -1.24 2.15 -8.01
CA ASP A 35 -0.37 2.31 -9.19
C ASP A 35 -0.73 3.59 -9.99
N LYS A 36 -2.03 3.88 -10.16
CA LYS A 36 -2.49 5.14 -10.77
C LYS A 36 -2.03 6.38 -9.99
N ILE A 37 -2.20 6.39 -8.67
CA ILE A 37 -1.76 7.50 -7.82
C ILE A 37 -0.24 7.70 -7.94
N GLN A 38 0.52 6.62 -7.86
CA GLN A 38 1.98 6.65 -7.98
C GLN A 38 2.42 7.28 -9.30
N ALA A 39 1.79 6.88 -10.41
CA ALA A 39 2.10 7.38 -11.74
C ALA A 39 1.77 8.87 -11.90
N ILE A 40 0.58 9.30 -11.45
CA ILE A 40 0.14 10.70 -11.55
C ILE A 40 1.05 11.63 -10.73
N GLU A 41 1.45 11.20 -9.53
CA GLU A 41 2.33 11.98 -8.64
C GLU A 41 3.82 11.79 -8.95
N ASN A 42 4.16 11.01 -9.99
CA ASN A 42 5.55 10.72 -10.40
C ASN A 42 6.43 10.24 -9.23
N ILE A 43 5.87 9.43 -8.35
CA ILE A 43 6.55 8.95 -7.15
C ILE A 43 7.55 7.87 -7.54
N ARG A 44 8.82 8.12 -7.24
CA ARG A 44 9.92 7.16 -7.44
C ARG A 44 10.15 6.39 -6.16
N ILE A 45 10.28 5.07 -6.26
CA ILE A 45 10.50 4.22 -5.10
C ILE A 45 11.77 3.41 -5.34
N LYS A 46 12.68 3.45 -4.37
CA LYS A 46 13.84 2.56 -4.28
C LYS A 46 13.56 1.52 -3.21
N TYR A 47 13.88 0.27 -3.52
CA TYR A 47 13.70 -0.85 -2.61
C TYR A 47 15.03 -1.38 -2.11
N GLU A 48 15.07 -1.75 -0.85
CA GLU A 48 16.18 -2.47 -0.22
C GLU A 48 15.60 -3.71 0.47
N SER A 49 16.07 -4.89 0.09
CA SER A 49 15.74 -6.13 0.79
C SER A 49 16.54 -6.17 2.09
N ILE A 50 15.88 -5.90 3.21
CA ILE A 50 16.47 -5.96 4.55
C ILE A 50 16.65 -7.42 4.97
N LYS A 51 15.71 -8.28 4.55
CA LYS A 51 15.75 -9.71 4.82
C LYS A 51 14.99 -10.45 3.71
N CYS A 52 15.55 -11.56 3.25
CA CYS A 52 14.90 -12.47 2.30
C CYS A 52 15.25 -13.92 2.66
N GLU A 53 14.28 -14.64 3.19
CA GLU A 53 14.33 -16.05 3.59
C GLU A 53 13.19 -16.82 2.92
N PRO A 54 13.22 -18.17 2.88
CA PRO A 54 12.20 -18.96 2.19
C PRO A 54 10.74 -18.70 2.64
N ASN A 55 10.53 -18.28 3.88
CA ASN A 55 9.21 -18.03 4.47
C ASN A 55 9.04 -16.60 5.01
N PHE A 56 10.07 -15.77 4.98
CA PHE A 56 10.02 -14.42 5.53
C PHE A 56 10.78 -13.43 4.66
N ALA A 57 10.20 -12.25 4.43
CA ALA A 57 10.91 -11.14 3.82
C ALA A 57 10.51 -9.80 4.45
N ALA A 58 11.46 -8.88 4.44
CA ALA A 58 11.29 -7.49 4.82
C ALA A 58 11.96 -6.57 3.80
N VAL A 59 11.22 -5.59 3.31
CA VAL A 59 11.66 -4.63 2.29
C VAL A 59 11.46 -3.23 2.85
N LYS A 60 12.53 -2.44 2.79
CA LYS A 60 12.46 -0.98 2.98
C LYS A 60 12.16 -0.34 1.64
N ALA A 61 11.18 0.56 1.62
CA ALA A 61 10.89 1.42 0.48
C ALA A 61 11.26 2.86 0.84
N THR A 62 12.15 3.45 0.06
CA THR A 62 12.46 4.89 0.10
C THR A 62 11.73 5.54 -1.07
N ALA A 63 10.69 6.31 -0.77
CA ALA A 63 9.85 6.96 -1.76
C ALA A 63 10.15 8.45 -1.85
N ILE A 64 10.25 8.93 -3.08
CA ILE A 64 10.71 10.28 -3.42
C ILE A 64 9.63 10.92 -4.29
N LYS A 65 9.16 12.08 -3.87
CA LYS A 65 8.26 12.95 -4.61
C LYS A 65 8.77 14.39 -4.47
N ASP A 66 9.27 14.95 -5.57
CA ASP A 66 9.95 16.25 -5.56
C ASP A 66 11.08 16.28 -4.50
N GLU A 67 11.00 17.18 -3.52
CA GLU A 67 11.94 17.26 -2.39
C GLU A 67 11.54 16.39 -1.18
N LEU A 68 10.32 15.84 -1.19
CA LEU A 68 9.83 15.01 -0.10
C LEU A 68 10.37 13.59 -0.24
N ILE A 69 11.05 13.13 0.81
CA ILE A 69 11.59 11.79 0.92
C ILE A 69 11.01 11.15 2.18
N ILE A 70 10.39 9.98 2.04
CA ILE A 70 9.96 9.18 3.18
C ILE A 70 10.48 7.76 3.07
N GLU A 71 10.58 7.11 4.21
CA GLU A 71 10.90 5.69 4.30
C GLU A 71 9.76 4.93 4.99
N THR A 72 9.52 3.72 4.51
CA THR A 72 8.56 2.80 5.12
C THR A 72 9.01 1.37 4.89
N PHE A 73 8.36 0.44 5.58
CA PHE A 73 8.68 -0.98 5.51
C PHE A 73 7.44 -1.78 5.16
N GLY A 74 7.66 -2.87 4.43
CA GLY A 74 6.74 -3.96 4.25
C GLY A 74 7.37 -5.25 4.77
N SER A 75 6.56 -6.14 5.32
CA SER A 75 7.02 -7.47 5.73
C SER A 75 5.99 -8.52 5.36
N ALA A 76 6.47 -9.71 5.08
CA ALA A 76 5.65 -10.86 4.74
C ALA A 76 6.23 -12.09 5.44
N LEU A 77 5.41 -12.75 6.24
CA LEU A 77 5.71 -14.02 6.90
C LEU A 77 4.67 -15.04 6.43
N LYS A 78 5.13 -16.06 5.71
CA LYS A 78 4.30 -17.18 5.26
C LYS A 78 3.76 -17.92 6.47
N GLY A 79 2.43 -18.03 6.55
CA GLY A 79 1.73 -18.81 7.56
C GLY A 79 0.29 -19.11 7.16
N ASP A 80 -0.53 -19.41 8.16
CA ASP A 80 -1.96 -19.74 8.09
C ASP A 80 -2.83 -18.64 8.73
N PHE A 81 -2.35 -17.40 8.73
CA PHE A 81 -2.93 -16.24 9.42
C PHE A 81 -2.97 -16.32 10.95
N LYS A 82 -2.57 -17.44 11.55
CA LYS A 82 -2.30 -17.56 12.99
C LYS A 82 -0.80 -17.42 13.28
N ASN A 83 0.03 -18.04 12.45
CA ASN A 83 1.49 -18.06 12.61
C ASN A 83 2.24 -17.21 11.57
N GLY A 84 1.52 -16.42 10.76
CA GLY A 84 2.08 -15.57 9.73
C GLY A 84 1.06 -14.55 9.23
N ASN A 85 1.47 -13.64 8.35
CA ASN A 85 0.66 -12.52 7.89
C ASN A 85 0.33 -12.58 6.38
N CYS A 86 0.78 -13.63 5.68
CA CYS A 86 0.39 -13.93 4.31
C CYS A 86 0.40 -15.45 4.08
N ASN A 87 -0.34 -15.93 3.08
CA ASN A 87 -0.36 -17.35 2.70
C ASN A 87 0.48 -17.65 1.44
N THR A 88 1.09 -16.64 0.82
CA THR A 88 1.93 -16.81 -0.37
C THR A 88 3.37 -17.19 -0.02
N PHE A 89 4.01 -18.01 -0.86
CA PHE A 89 5.46 -18.26 -0.82
C PHE A 89 6.27 -17.14 -1.46
N TYR A 90 5.64 -16.28 -2.27
CA TYR A 90 6.25 -15.07 -2.86
C TYR A 90 6.32 -13.96 -1.81
N VAL A 91 7.07 -14.22 -0.72
CA VAL A 91 7.14 -13.34 0.46
C VAL A 91 7.89 -12.04 0.15
N LEU A 92 8.89 -12.06 -0.72
CA LEU A 92 9.63 -10.86 -1.11
C LEU A 92 8.73 -9.88 -1.87
N GLU A 93 8.02 -10.36 -2.89
CA GLU A 93 7.10 -9.56 -3.70
C GLU A 93 5.91 -9.06 -2.87
N MET A 94 5.44 -9.86 -1.90
CA MET A 94 4.40 -9.42 -0.97
C MET A 94 4.91 -8.30 -0.05
N SER A 95 6.12 -8.45 0.48
CA SER A 95 6.77 -7.42 1.30
C SER A 95 7.00 -6.12 0.52
N GLU A 96 7.43 -6.21 -0.74
CA GLU A 96 7.60 -5.07 -1.65
C GLU A 96 6.28 -4.33 -1.92
N LYS A 97 5.22 -5.05 -2.31
CA LYS A 97 3.89 -4.46 -2.54
C LYS A 97 3.34 -3.74 -1.31
N ARG A 98 3.54 -4.30 -0.11
CA ARG A 98 3.16 -3.68 1.17
C ARG A 98 3.91 -2.38 1.45
N ALA A 99 5.23 -2.41 1.24
CA ALA A 99 6.09 -1.24 1.44
C ALA A 99 5.68 -0.12 0.48
N MET A 100 5.45 -0.46 -0.80
CA MET A 100 5.00 0.46 -1.82
C MET A 100 3.66 1.13 -1.46
N SER A 101 2.65 0.34 -1.14
CA SER A 101 1.31 0.84 -0.81
C SER A 101 1.37 1.94 0.25
N ARG A 102 2.07 1.64 1.36
CA ARG A 102 2.23 2.58 2.47
C ARG A 102 2.94 3.85 2.04
N ALA A 103 3.98 3.73 1.21
CA ALA A 103 4.75 4.87 0.77
C ALA A 103 3.89 5.83 -0.07
N VAL A 104 3.17 5.30 -1.05
CA VAL A 104 2.30 6.10 -1.93
C VAL A 104 1.18 6.76 -1.13
N LEU A 105 0.49 6.01 -0.25
CA LEU A 105 -0.62 6.56 0.53
C LEU A 105 -0.18 7.58 1.58
N LYS A 106 1.02 7.43 2.16
CA LYS A 106 1.60 8.43 3.07
C LYS A 106 1.97 9.71 2.34
N LEU A 107 2.73 9.63 1.23
CA LEU A 107 3.14 10.80 0.45
C LEU A 107 1.97 11.61 -0.11
N THR A 108 0.85 10.93 -0.37
CA THR A 108 -0.34 11.56 -0.95
C THR A 108 -1.39 11.94 0.08
N GLY A 109 -1.13 11.75 1.38
CA GLY A 109 -2.04 12.13 2.47
C GLY A 109 -3.33 11.31 2.54
N PHE A 110 -3.36 10.10 1.97
CA PHE A 110 -4.49 9.18 2.14
C PHE A 110 -4.46 8.51 3.53
N TYR A 111 -3.27 8.21 4.03
CA TYR A 111 -3.11 7.47 5.28
C TYR A 111 -3.65 8.25 6.50
N GLU A 112 -3.48 9.58 6.53
CA GLU A 112 -4.05 10.46 7.57
C GLU A 112 -5.58 10.53 7.54
N LEU A 113 -6.19 10.19 6.40
CA LEU A 113 -7.64 10.13 6.21
C LEU A 113 -8.24 8.76 6.57
N GLY A 114 -7.41 7.80 6.99
CA GLY A 114 -7.83 6.44 7.33
C GLY A 114 -8.08 5.55 6.11
N VAL A 115 -7.40 5.85 4.99
CA VAL A 115 -7.44 5.06 3.77
C VAL A 115 -6.22 4.15 3.70
N PHE A 116 -6.43 2.88 3.41
CA PHE A 116 -5.39 1.84 3.35
C PHE A 116 -5.34 1.18 1.98
N GLY A 117 -4.22 0.51 1.67
CA GLY A 117 -4.09 -0.24 0.44
C GLY A 117 -4.46 -1.70 0.58
N GLU A 118 -5.00 -2.27 -0.50
CA GLU A 118 -5.45 -3.66 -0.56
C GLU A 118 -4.35 -4.68 -0.23
N ASP A 119 -3.12 -4.44 -0.68
CA ASP A 119 -2.01 -5.38 -0.47
C ASP A 119 -1.37 -5.26 0.93
N GLU A 120 -1.80 -4.31 1.77
CA GLU A 120 -1.25 -4.11 3.11
C GLU A 120 -1.65 -5.21 4.10
N SER A 121 -2.77 -5.87 3.86
CA SER A 121 -3.27 -7.01 4.64
C SER A 121 -4.13 -7.91 3.78
N GLU A 122 -4.02 -9.23 3.97
CA GLU A 122 -4.92 -10.19 3.31
C GLU A 122 -6.39 -10.00 3.76
N ASP A 123 -6.62 -9.44 4.95
CA ASP A 123 -7.95 -9.09 5.42
C ASP A 123 -8.59 -7.97 4.58
N PHE A 124 -7.79 -7.16 3.89
CA PHE A 124 -8.30 -6.03 3.13
C PHE A 124 -8.78 -6.41 1.74
N LYS A 125 -8.74 -7.68 1.34
CA LYS A 125 -9.21 -8.11 0.02
C LYS A 125 -10.72 -7.92 -0.14
N ARG A 126 -11.14 -7.59 -1.38
CA ARG A 126 -12.56 -7.45 -1.73
C ARG A 126 -13.24 -8.82 -1.61
N LYS A 127 -14.33 -8.88 -0.83
CA LYS A 127 -15.18 -10.08 -0.69
C LYS A 127 -16.28 -10.07 -1.74
#